data_AF-A0A3S4HKJ3-F1
#
_entry.id   AF-A0A3S4HKJ3-F1
#
_cell.length_a   1.000
_cell.length_b   1.000
_cell.length_c   1.000
_cell.angle_alpha   90.00
_cell.angle_beta   90.00
_cell.angle_gamma   90.00
#
_symmetry.space_group_name_H-M   'P 1'
#
loop_
_entity.id
_entity.type
_entity.pdbx_description
1 polymer ?
#
loop_
_entity_poly.entity_id
_entity_poly.type
_entity_poly.pdbx_seq_one_letter_code
_entity_poly.pdbx_strand_id
1 'polypeptide(L)'
;MTVNEPAAAAQAAEMGMGIALIAMPNALPYLESGHLVRVLPEWYVDRGSVRLYFPSLKFLPTKTRVFVDYIIEQFRTQQLAARFDARRK
;
A
#
# COMPACT_ATOMS: atom_id res chain seq x y z
N MET A 1 19.91 5.80 7.22
CA MET A 1 19.92 5.20 5.87
C MET A 1 18.80 5.84 5.06
N THR A 2 19.06 6.16 3.79
CA THR A 2 18.05 6.70 2.87
C THR A 2 17.81 5.69 1.76
N VAL A 3 16.55 5.48 1.39
CA VAL A 3 16.15 4.58 0.29
C VAL A 3 15.20 5.33 -0.63
N ASN A 4 15.27 5.07 -1.94
CA ASN A 4 14.42 5.67 -2.96
C ASN A 4 13.35 4.70 -3.49
N GLU A 5 13.38 3.44 -3.09
CA GLU A 5 12.38 2.43 -3.42
C GLU A 5 11.53 2.09 -2.18
N PRO A 6 10.19 2.12 -2.28
CA PRO A 6 9.31 1.84 -1.14
C PRO A 6 9.48 0.45 -0.49
N ALA A 7 9.80 -0.58 -1.28
CA ALA A 7 9.99 -1.95 -0.78
C ALA A 7 11.29 -2.10 0.02
N ALA A 8 12.34 -1.38 -0.35
CA ALA A 8 13.65 -1.44 0.30
C ALA A 8 13.60 -1.01 1.78
N ALA A 9 12.68 -0.08 2.14
CA ALA A 9 12.50 0.33 3.53
C ALA A 9 12.00 -0.83 4.42
N ALA A 10 11.12 -1.68 3.91
CA ALA A 10 10.58 -2.83 4.64
C ALA A 10 11.63 -3.92 4.84
N GLN A 11 12.34 -4.27 3.76
CA GLN A 11 13.44 -5.23 3.79
C GLN A 11 14.55 -4.79 4.75
N ALA A 12 14.87 -3.50 4.77
CA ALA A 12 15.87 -2.97 5.69
C ALA A 12 15.49 -3.12 7.16
N ALA A 13 14.23 -2.82 7.50
CA ALA A 13 13.72 -3.02 8.84
C ALA A 13 13.70 -4.51 9.23
N GLU A 14 13.31 -5.39 8.30
CA GLU A 14 13.32 -6.85 8.50
C GLU A 14 14.74 -7.38 8.78
N MET A 15 15.75 -6.86 8.07
CA MET A 15 17.16 -7.17 8.32
C MET A 15 17.72 -6.59 9.63
N GLY A 16 16.89 -5.95 10.46
CA GLY A 16 17.31 -5.41 11.76
C GLY A 16 18.09 -4.10 11.68
N MET A 17 18.02 -3.37 10.55
CA MET A 17 18.71 -2.09 10.39
C MET A 17 18.02 -0.91 11.10
N GLY A 18 16.99 -1.19 11.91
CA GLY A 18 16.29 -0.21 12.76
C GLY A 18 14.81 -0.05 12.42
N ILE A 19 14.23 1.09 12.80
CA ILE A 19 12.82 1.44 12.56
C ILE A 19 12.69 2.21 11.24
N ALA A 20 11.69 1.88 10.42
CA ALA A 20 11.41 2.55 9.15
C ALA A 20 9.95 3.00 9.03
N LEU A 21 9.73 4.15 8.36
CA LEU A 21 8.41 4.59 7.92
C LEU A 21 8.11 3.93 6.56
N ILE A 22 7.16 2.99 6.55
CA ILE A 22 6.86 2.14 5.39
C ILE A 22 5.39 2.35 4.98
N ALA A 23 5.11 2.44 3.68
CA ALA A 23 3.74 2.47 3.18
C ALA A 23 3.03 1.13 3.43
N MET A 24 1.77 1.16 3.86
CA MET A 24 1.02 -0.04 4.26
C MET A 24 1.04 -1.20 3.25
N PRO A 25 0.90 -0.98 1.92
CA PRO A 25 0.98 -2.08 0.96
C PRO A 25 2.30 -2.86 1.01
N ASN A 26 3.41 -2.20 1.37
CA ASN A 26 4.73 -2.83 1.49
C ASN A 26 4.98 -3.40 2.89
N ALA A 27 4.38 -2.82 3.93
CA ALA A 27 4.53 -3.30 5.30
C ALA A 27 3.65 -4.52 5.59
N LEU A 28 2.46 -4.59 4.99
CA LEU A 28 1.42 -5.56 5.34
C LEU A 28 1.89 -7.03 5.28
N PRO A 29 2.61 -7.51 4.24
CA PRO A 29 3.07 -8.91 4.21
C PRO A 29 3.98 -9.27 5.39
N TYR A 30 4.82 -8.33 5.82
CA TYR A 30 5.76 -8.52 6.94
C TYR A 30 5.07 -8.39 8.30
N LEU A 31 4.04 -7.54 8.40
CA LEU A 31 3.21 -7.44 9.59
C LEU A 31 2.35 -8.70 9.79
N GLU A 32 1.77 -9.24 8.71
CA GLU A 32 0.94 -10.45 8.75
C GLU A 32 1.75 -11.71 9.09
N SER A 33 3.01 -11.77 8.65
CA SER A 33 3.94 -12.87 8.96
C SER A 33 4.65 -12.72 10.31
N GLY A 34 4.58 -11.53 10.94
CA GLY A 34 5.25 -11.24 12.21
C GLY A 34 6.75 -10.93 12.08
N HIS A 35 7.28 -10.83 10.86
CA HIS A 35 8.67 -10.40 10.62
C HIS A 35 8.88 -8.90 10.91
N LEU A 36 7.82 -8.10 10.81
CA LEU A 36 7.79 -6.73 11.28
C LEU A 36 6.71 -6.53 12.34
N VAL A 37 6.94 -5.54 13.20
CA VAL A 37 6.01 -5.12 14.26
C VAL A 37 5.84 -3.60 14.22
N ARG A 38 4.61 -3.14 14.45
CA ARG A 38 4.31 -1.71 14.56
C ARG A 38 4.76 -1.18 15.93
N VAL A 39 5.74 -0.28 15.90
CA VAL A 39 6.35 0.29 17.13
C VAL A 39 5.66 1.56 17.65
N LEU A 40 4.93 2.28 16.78
CA LEU A 40 4.17 3.49 17.13
C LEU A 40 2.71 3.35 16.67
N PRO A 41 1.83 2.70 17.46
CA PRO A 41 0.45 2.42 17.07
C PRO A 41 -0.42 3.67 16.90
N GLU A 42 -0.17 4.71 17.69
CA GLU A 42 -0.98 5.93 17.70
C GLU A 42 -0.48 7.00 16.71
N TRP A 43 0.58 6.70 15.95
CA TRP A 43 1.17 7.63 14.99
C TRP A 43 1.17 7.03 13.58
N TYR A 44 0.87 7.86 12.59
CA TYR A 44 0.95 7.52 11.16
C TYR A 44 1.11 8.80 10.32
N VAL A 45 1.52 8.63 9.06
CA VAL A 45 1.51 9.70 8.06
C VAL A 45 0.46 9.37 7.01
N ASP A 46 -0.48 10.30 6.80
CA ASP A 46 -1.40 10.21 5.68
C ASP A 46 -0.68 10.64 4.39
N ARG A 47 -0.47 9.69 3.48
CA ARG A 47 0.08 9.95 2.13
C ARG A 47 -1.01 10.04 1.05
N GLY A 48 -2.27 10.06 1.45
CA GLY A 48 -3.43 10.06 0.57
C GLY A 48 -3.81 8.67 0.06
N SER A 49 -4.86 8.64 -0.76
CA SER A 49 -5.42 7.41 -1.33
C SER A 49 -4.69 6.96 -2.59
N VAL A 50 -4.73 5.64 -2.84
CA VAL A 50 -4.35 5.06 -4.14
C VAL A 50 -5.39 5.47 -5.18
N ARG A 51 -4.93 5.93 -6.35
CA ARG A 51 -5.79 6.44 -7.43
C ARG A 51 -5.38 5.84 -8.76
N LEU A 52 -6.37 5.52 -9.58
CA LEU A 52 -6.18 5.13 -10.98
C LEU A 52 -6.25 6.39 -11.85
N TYR A 53 -5.16 6.67 -12.56
CA TYR A 53 -5.08 7.81 -13.46
C TYR A 53 -5.03 7.34 -14.91
N PHE A 54 -5.92 7.89 -15.74
CA PHE A 54 -5.95 7.65 -17.17
C PHE A 54 -6.47 8.92 -17.88
N PRO A 55 -6.11 9.15 -19.16
CA PRO A 55 -6.58 10.32 -19.89
C PRO A 55 -8.11 10.37 -19.95
N SER A 56 -8.67 11.57 -19.74
CA SER A 56 -10.10 11.82 -19.95
C SER A 56 -10.38 11.82 -21.45
N LEU A 57 -10.77 10.67 -21.97
CA LEU A 57 -11.15 10.50 -23.37
C LEU A 57 -12.68 10.51 -23.47
N LYS A 58 -13.21 11.22 -24.48
CA LYS A 58 -14.66 11.24 -24.80
C LYS A 58 -15.23 9.83 -24.91
N PHE A 59 -14.43 8.88 -25.40
CA PHE A 59 -14.71 7.46 -25.38
C PHE A 59 -13.55 6.72 -24.73
N LEU A 60 -13.75 6.23 -23.50
CA LEU A 60 -12.76 5.41 -22.83
C LEU A 60 -12.64 4.06 -23.56
N PRO A 61 -11.43 3.63 -23.99
CA PRO A 61 -11.26 2.33 -24.62
C PRO A 61 -11.76 1.20 -23.74
N THR A 62 -12.46 0.22 -24.32
CA THR A 62 -13.04 -0.92 -23.58
C THR A 62 -12.00 -1.64 -22.73
N LYS A 63 -10.77 -1.82 -23.24
CA LYS A 63 -9.67 -2.44 -22.50
C LYS A 63 -9.34 -1.69 -21.21
N THR A 64 -9.33 -0.35 -21.24
CA THR A 64 -9.07 0.47 -20.05
C THR A 64 -10.24 0.38 -19.07
N ARG A 65 -11.49 0.43 -19.56
CA ARG A 65 -12.68 0.27 -18.70
C ARG A 65 -12.66 -1.06 -17.96
N VAL A 66 -12.50 -2.17 -18.68
CA VAL A 66 -12.48 -3.52 -18.09
C VAL A 66 -11.32 -3.68 -17.11
N PHE A 67 -10.15 -3.07 -17.38
CA PHE A 67 -9.04 -3.05 -16.42
C PHE A 67 -9.37 -2.28 -15.13
N VAL A 68 -9.96 -1.08 -15.26
CA VAL A 68 -10.36 -0.27 -14.09
C VAL A 68 -11.40 -1.02 -13.27
N ASP A 69 -12.41 -1.60 -13.92
CA ASP A 69 -13.46 -2.38 -13.25
C ASP A 69 -12.85 -3.57 -12.49
N TYR A 70 -11.94 -4.31 -13.13
CA TYR A 70 -11.21 -5.40 -12.49
C TYR A 70 -10.45 -4.95 -11.24
N ILE A 71 -9.67 -3.86 -11.33
CA ILE A 71 -8.91 -3.37 -10.17
C ILE A 71 -9.83 -2.94 -9.03
N ILE A 72 -10.93 -2.25 -9.33
CA ILE A 72 -11.93 -1.86 -8.33
C ILE A 72 -12.52 -3.09 -7.65
N GLU A 73 -12.85 -4.13 -8.42
CA GLU A 73 -13.39 -5.38 -7.89
C GLU A 73 -12.38 -6.10 -7.00
N GLN A 74 -11.10 -6.17 -7.38
CA GLN A 74 -10.05 -6.73 -6.53
C GLN A 74 -9.91 -5.97 -5.20
N PHE A 75 -9.95 -4.63 -5.23
CA PHE A 75 -9.90 -3.81 -4.02
C PHE A 75 -11.08 -4.07 -3.08
N ARG A 76 -12.28 -4.31 -3.63
CA ARG A 76 -13.48 -4.66 -2.85
C ARG A 76 -13.40 -6.08 -2.29
N THR A 77 -13.16 -7.07 -3.14
CA THR A 77 -13.17 -8.50 -2.78
C THR A 77 -12.12 -8.81 -1.72
N GLN A 78 -10.92 -8.22 -1.84
CA GLN A 78 -9.84 -8.44 -0.89
C GLN A 78 -9.81 -7.41 0.26
N GLN A 79 -10.78 -6.47 0.29
CA GLN A 79 -10.87 -5.40 1.28
C GLN A 79 -9.55 -4.59 1.42
N LEU A 80 -8.86 -4.35 0.29
CA LEU A 80 -7.51 -3.77 0.30
C LEU A 80 -7.47 -2.38 0.91
N ALA A 81 -8.51 -1.56 0.68
CA ALA A 81 -8.58 -0.23 1.29
C ALA A 81 -8.55 -0.29 2.83
N ALA A 82 -9.25 -1.26 3.42
CA ALA A 82 -9.26 -1.46 4.87
C ALA A 82 -7.99 -2.16 5.39
N ARG A 83 -7.34 -3.00 4.57
CA ARG A 83 -6.05 -3.63 4.92
C ARG A 83 -4.89 -2.63 4.84
N PHE A 84 -4.98 -1.65 3.94
CA PHE A 84 -3.98 -0.59 3.77
C PHE A 84 -4.23 0.63 4.67
N ASP A 85 -5.25 0.58 5.53
CA ASP A 85 -5.51 1.65 6.49
C ASP A 85 -4.53 1.58 7.67
N ALA A 86 -3.64 2.57 7.75
CA ALA A 86 -2.65 2.68 8.83
C ALA A 86 -3.28 3.00 10.20
N ARG A 87 -4.58 3.29 10.29
CA ARG A 87 -5.28 3.50 11.57
C ARG A 87 -5.82 2.20 12.16
N ARG A 88 -5.79 1.12 11.38
CA ARG A 88 -6.19 -0.21 11.84
C ARG A 88 -5.19 -0.71 12.89
N LYS A 89 -5.71 -1.25 13.99
CA LYS A 89 -4.93 -1.94 15.02
C LYS A 89 -4.65 -3.38 14.60
#